data_AF-A0A9D6MRV3-F1
#
_entry.id   AF-A0A9D6MRV3-F1
#
_cell.length_a   1.000
_cell.length_b   1.000
_cell.length_c   1.000
_cell.angle_alpha   90.00
_cell.angle_beta   90.00
_cell.angle_gamma   90.00
#
_symmetry.space_group_name_H-M   'P 1'
#
loop_
_entity.id
_entity.type
_entity.pdbx_description
1 polymer ?
#
loop_
_entity_poly.entity_id
_entity_poly.type
_entity_poly.pdbx_seq_one_letter_code
_entity_poly.pdbx_strand_id
1 'polypeptide(L)' 'MNILAFDIETIPDVETGRQLHGLDGLSDKDVAQAMFAKRREQTGESDFLRHHLHRVATISAVLR' A
#
# COMPACT_ATOMS: atom_id res chain seq x y z
N MET A 1 29.24 -0.46 19.40
CA MET A 1 28.61 -1.06 18.21
C MET A 1 27.50 -0.14 17.83
N ASN A 2 27.61 0.57 16.71
CA ASN A 2 26.59 1.54 16.30
C ASN A 2 25.54 0.78 15.47
N ILE A 3 24.28 0.81 15.88
CA ILE A 3 23.15 0.16 15.17
C ILE A 3 22.11 1.20 14.85
N LEU A 4 21.77 1.34 13.57
CA LEU A 4 20.63 2.12 13.10
C LEU A 4 19.56 1.17 12.56
N ALA A 5 18.41 1.13 13.20
CA ALA A 5 17.26 0.33 12.76
C ALA A 5 16.14 1.26 12.29
N PHE A 6 15.45 0.86 11.22
CA PHE A 6 14.31 1.58 10.67
C PHE A 6 13.08 0.68 10.62
N ASP A 7 11.92 1.31 10.73
CA ASP A 7 10.61 0.70 10.50
C ASP A 7 9.79 1.60 9.57
N ILE A 8 9.03 0.99 8.66
CA ILE A 8 8.32 1.68 7.58
C ILE A 8 6.85 1.27 7.58
N GLU A 9 5.98 2.25 7.71
CA GLU A 9 4.53 2.06 7.60
C GLU A 9 4.05 2.58 6.25
N THR A 10 3.15 1.81 5.62
CA THR A 10 2.66 2.11 4.27
C THR A 10 1.14 2.14 4.21
N ILE A 11 0.61 2.90 3.27
CA ILE A 11 -0.80 2.93 2.89
C ILE A 11 -0.93 2.58 1.40
N PRO A 12 -2.11 2.20 0.91
CA PRO A 12 -2.31 2.00 -0.53
C PRO A 12 -2.03 3.28 -1.32
N ASP A 13 -1.30 3.16 -2.42
CA ASP A 13 -1.19 4.22 -3.42
C ASP A 13 -2.47 4.23 -4.27
N VAL A 14 -3.47 4.95 -3.76
CA VAL A 14 -4.79 5.06 -4.41
C VAL A 14 -4.75 5.88 -5.69
N GLU A 15 -3.75 6.74 -5.89
CA GLU A 15 -3.61 7.51 -7.13
C GLU A 15 -3.19 6.60 -8.28
N THR A 16 -2.10 5.85 -8.09
CA THR A 16 -1.64 4.85 -9.06
C THR A 16 -2.67 3.73 -9.23
N GLY A 17 -3.26 3.25 -8.12
CA GLY A 17 -4.29 2.22 -8.14
C GLY A 17 -5.54 2.63 -8.93
N ARG A 18 -5.93 3.90 -8.85
CA ARG A 18 -7.06 4.44 -9.62
C ARG A 18 -6.79 4.39 -11.12
N GLN A 19 -5.62 4.85 -11.55
CA GLN A 19 -5.23 4.87 -12.95
C GLN A 19 -5.10 3.45 -13.53
N LEU A 20 -4.42 2.55 -12.82
CA LEU A 20 -4.18 1.17 -13.29
C LEU A 20 -5.44 0.32 -13.39
N HIS A 21 -6.48 0.67 -12.66
CA HIS A 21 -7.71 -0.11 -12.58
C HIS A 21 -8.94 0.60 -13.15
N GLY A 22 -8.78 1.80 -13.70
CA GLY A 22 -9.88 2.57 -14.30
C GLY A 22 -10.98 2.90 -13.29
N LEU A 23 -10.60 3.34 -12.09
CA LEU A 23 -11.51 3.58 -10.95
C LEU A 23 -11.85 5.07 -10.77
N ASP A 24 -11.92 5.82 -11.86
CA ASP A 24 -12.20 7.25 -11.82
C ASP A 24 -13.57 7.55 -11.20
N GLY A 25 -13.66 8.64 -10.43
CA GLY A 25 -14.89 9.05 -9.74
C GLY A 25 -15.19 8.36 -8.41
N LEU A 26 -14.45 7.30 -8.04
CA LEU A 26 -14.58 6.67 -6.72
C LEU A 26 -13.88 7.48 -5.62
N SER A 27 -14.32 7.34 -4.37
CA SER A 27 -13.56 7.88 -3.22
C SER A 27 -12.24 7.12 -3.04
N ASP A 28 -11.25 7.72 -2.38
CA ASP A 28 -9.98 7.04 -2.10
C ASP A 28 -10.16 5.76 -1.26
N LYS A 29 -11.14 5.77 -0.35
CA LYS A 29 -11.52 4.60 0.43
C LYS A 29 -12.01 3.47 -0.47
N ASP A 30 -12.89 3.77 -1.42
CA ASP A 30 -13.45 2.77 -2.32
C ASP A 30 -12.40 2.27 -3.32
N VAL A 31 -11.47 3.12 -3.76
CA VAL A 31 -10.32 2.69 -4.55
C VAL A 31 -9.44 1.71 -3.76
N ALA A 32 -9.07 2.03 -2.52
CA ALA A 32 -8.29 1.13 -1.68
C ALA A 32 -9.01 -0.22 -1.49
N GLN A 33 -10.32 -0.21 -1.22
CA GLN A 33 -11.12 -1.43 -1.10
C GLN A 33 -11.12 -2.26 -2.39
N ALA A 34 -11.25 -1.62 -3.55
CA ALA A 34 -11.17 -2.28 -4.84
C ALA A 34 -9.78 -2.89 -5.11
N MET A 35 -8.71 -2.18 -4.74
CA MET A 35 -7.33 -2.70 -4.83
C MET A 35 -7.14 -3.97 -4.00
N PHE A 36 -7.61 -3.96 -2.74
CA PHE A 36 -7.55 -5.15 -1.89
C PHE A 36 -8.40 -6.30 -2.44
N ALA A 37 -9.62 -6.03 -2.91
CA ALA A 37 -10.47 -7.04 -3.53
C ALA A 37 -9.80 -7.70 -4.75
N LYS A 38 -9.21 -6.90 -5.65
CA LYS A 38 -8.43 -7.40 -6.78
C LYS A 38 -7.22 -8.23 -6.35
N ARG A 39 -6.55 -7.84 -5.25
CA ARG A 39 -5.40 -8.58 -4.75
C ARG A 39 -5.81 -9.96 -4.19
N ARG A 40 -6.93 -10.03 -3.48
CA ARG A 40 -7.50 -11.31 -3.03
C ARG A 40 -7.92 -12.19 -4.20
N GLU A 41 -8.56 -11.62 -5.23
CA GLU A 41 -8.91 -12.36 -6.45
C GLU A 41 -7.66 -12.99 -7.12
N GLN A 42 -6.55 -12.25 -7.15
CA GLN A 42 -5.29 -12.73 -7.75
C GLN A 42 -4.54 -13.77 -6.90
N THR A 43 -4.75 -13.78 -5.57
CA THR A 43 -3.91 -14.55 -4.64
C THR A 43 -4.68 -15.59 -3.81
N GLY A 44 -6.01 -15.60 -3.89
CA GLY A 44 -6.91 -16.40 -3.07
C GLY A 44 -7.29 -15.75 -1.74
N GLU A 45 -6.33 -15.12 -1.04
CA GLU A 45 -6.54 -14.70 0.35
C GLU A 45 -5.79 -13.44 0.81
N SER A 46 -4.76 -13.00 0.08
CA SER A 46 -3.87 -11.96 0.58
C SER A 46 -4.38 -10.55 0.27
N ASP A 47 -4.33 -9.67 1.26
CA ASP A 47 -4.49 -8.21 1.11
C ASP A 47 -3.15 -7.49 0.93
N PHE A 48 -2.03 -8.22 0.95
CA PHE A 48 -0.71 -7.61 0.77
C PHE A 48 -0.55 -7.16 -0.68
N LEU A 49 -0.68 -5.86 -0.93
CA LEU A 49 -0.60 -5.25 -2.25
C LEU A 49 0.79 -5.49 -2.88
N ARG A 50 0.89 -5.28 -4.20
CA ARG A 50 2.20 -5.32 -4.87
C ARG A 50 3.01 -4.12 -4.39
N HIS A 51 4.31 -4.28 -4.12
CA HIS A 51 5.15 -3.24 -3.53
C HIS A 51 5.05 -1.85 -4.19
N HIS A 52 4.92 -1.77 -5.52
CA HIS A 52 4.78 -0.49 -6.23
C HIS A 52 3.43 0.22 -5.99
N LEU A 53 2.48 -0.43 -5.32
CA LEU A 53 1.20 0.14 -4.87
C LEU A 53 1.21 0.49 -3.39
N HIS A 54 2.39 0.45 -2.74
CA HIS A 54 2.55 0.93 -1.37
C HIS A 54 3.09 2.36 -1.43
N ARG A 55 2.38 3.28 -0.78
CA ARG A 55 2.85 4.62 -0.50
C ARG A 55 3.37 4.68 0.93
N VAL A 56 4.61 5.12 1.11
CA VAL A 56 5.19 5.32 2.45
C VAL A 56 4.42 6.41 3.18
N ALA A 57 3.87 6.08 4.35
CA ALA A 57 3.21 7.01 5.24
C ALA A 57 4.15 7.51 6.34
N THR A 58 4.98 6.60 6.87
CA THR A 58 5.89 6.89 7.98
C THR A 58 7.19 6.12 7.82
N ILE A 59 8.29 6.74 8.24
CA ILE A 59 9.58 6.09 8.49
C ILE A 59 10.00 6.45 9.90
N SER A 60 10.23 5.46 10.76
CA SER A 60 10.76 5.65 12.11
C SER A 60 12.16 5.06 12.21
N ALA A 61 12.97 5.54 13.16
CA ALA A 61 14.36 5.13 13.33
C ALA A 61 14.82 5.13 14.79
N VAL A 62 15.72 4.21 15.14
CA VAL A 62 16.44 4.20 16.43
C VAL A 62 17.93 3.94 16.22
N LEU A 63 18.77 4.72 16.92
CA LEU A 63 20.23 4.58 16.94
C LEU A 63 20.69 4.12 18.33
N ARG A 64 21.53 3.07 18.39
CA ARG A 64 22.16 2.54 19.60
C ARG A 64 23.68 2.57 19.49
#